data_AF-A0A0P7YJC0-F1
#
_entry.id   AF-A0A0P7YJC0-F1
#
_cell.length_a   1.000
_cell.length_b   1.000
_cell.length_c   1.000
_cell.angle_alpha   90.00
_cell.angle_beta   90.00
_cell.angle_gamma   90.00
#
_symmetry.space_group_name_H-M   'P 1'
#
loop_
_entity.id
_entity.type
_entity.pdbx_description
1 polymer ?
#
loop_
_entity_poly.entity_id
_entity_poly.type
_entity_poly.pdbx_seq_one_letter_code
_entity_poly.pdbx_strand_id
1 'polypeptide(L)'
;MSTSYDVIVLGSGPGGYVAAIRCAQLGLKTAIVERENLGGICLNWGCIPTKAMLRSAEIFHYMQHAKDYGLVAKGIEADLEAIVKRSRGVAKQLNQGIGHLMKKNKVTVHMGEGRLTGANSLTVKNDKGEEALTAKHIIVATGARARDLPFAPADGKRVWTYRHAMTPAELPEKLLVIGSGAIGIEFASFYNDLGSEVTVVEMLDRIVPVEDADVSAFLEKSLSKQGIEIMTG
;
A
#
# COMPACT_ATOMS: atom_id res chain seq x y z
N MET A 1 -8.69 24.37 26.27
CA MET A 1 -8.09 23.44 27.26
C MET A 1 -7.34 22.38 26.49
N SER A 2 -6.07 22.10 26.82
CA SER A 2 -5.27 21.07 26.13
C SER A 2 -5.58 19.68 26.68
N THR A 3 -5.94 18.73 25.82
CA THR A 3 -6.09 17.33 26.23
C THR A 3 -4.70 16.71 26.42
N SER A 4 -4.44 16.11 27.59
CA SER A 4 -3.12 15.55 27.93
C SER A 4 -3.11 14.01 27.95
N TYR A 5 -2.02 13.42 27.46
CA TYR A 5 -1.77 11.98 27.34
C TYR A 5 -0.38 11.62 27.89
N ASP A 6 -0.16 10.34 28.19
CA ASP A 6 1.20 9.85 28.44
C ASP A 6 1.98 9.71 27.13
N VAL A 7 1.32 9.17 26.09
CA VAL A 7 1.89 8.98 24.76
C VAL A 7 0.90 9.42 23.68
N ILE A 8 1.37 10.21 22.71
CA ILE A 8 0.68 10.38 21.43
C ILE A 8 1.48 9.73 20.32
N VAL A 9 0.82 8.93 19.49
CA VAL A 9 1.39 8.39 18.25
C VAL A 9 0.88 9.21 17.06
N LEU A 10 1.79 9.81 16.30
CA LEU A 10 1.46 10.57 15.10
C LEU A 10 1.59 9.70 13.84
N GLY A 11 0.45 9.29 13.30
CA GLY A 11 0.34 8.36 12.17
C GLY A 11 -0.07 6.96 12.60
N SER A 12 -0.96 6.33 11.84
CA SER A 12 -1.55 5.03 12.19
C SER A 12 -1.21 3.88 11.25
N GLY A 13 -0.06 3.96 10.56
CA GLY A 13 0.51 2.81 9.85
C GLY A 13 0.87 1.65 10.79
N PRO A 14 1.39 0.52 10.26
CA PRO A 14 1.78 -0.64 11.07
C PRO A 14 2.63 -0.30 12.29
N GLY A 15 3.66 0.54 12.15
CA GLY A 15 4.45 0.99 13.28
C GLY A 15 3.64 1.80 14.31
N GLY A 16 2.71 2.64 13.85
CA GLY A 16 1.94 3.53 14.69
C GLY A 16 0.85 2.84 15.51
N TYR A 17 -0.08 2.13 14.86
CA TYR A 17 -1.20 1.51 15.60
C TYR A 17 -0.73 0.38 16.51
N VAL A 18 0.34 -0.35 16.15
CA VAL A 18 0.94 -1.37 17.01
C VAL A 18 1.59 -0.73 18.23
N ALA A 19 2.35 0.36 18.05
CA ALA A 19 2.92 1.12 19.16
C ALA A 19 1.83 1.65 20.10
N ALA A 20 0.76 2.22 19.55
CA ALA A 20 -0.34 2.75 20.37
C ALA A 20 -1.03 1.67 21.20
N ILE A 21 -1.32 0.50 20.60
CA ILE A 21 -1.85 -0.67 21.33
C ILE A 21 -0.89 -1.08 22.43
N ARG A 22 0.41 -1.15 22.14
CA ARG A 22 1.41 -1.61 23.12
C ARG A 22 1.55 -0.63 24.28
N CYS A 23 1.56 0.68 24.02
CA CYS A 23 1.55 1.71 25.07
C CYS A 23 0.34 1.57 25.98
N ALA A 24 -0.86 1.37 25.41
CA ALA A 24 -2.08 1.17 26.19
C ALA A 24 -2.04 -0.11 27.03
N GLN A 25 -1.52 -1.21 26.49
CA GLN A 25 -1.32 -2.47 27.25
C GLN A 25 -0.35 -2.32 28.42
N LEU A 26 0.60 -1.39 28.33
CA LEU A 26 1.54 -1.04 29.40
C LEU A 26 0.97 -0.03 30.40
N GLY A 27 -0.33 0.31 30.30
CA GLY A 27 -1.03 1.17 31.25
C GLY A 27 -0.94 2.67 30.95
N LEU A 28 -0.37 3.07 29.81
CA LEU A 28 -0.22 4.48 29.44
C LEU A 28 -1.50 5.02 28.79
N LYS A 29 -1.93 6.22 29.21
CA LYS A 29 -3.03 6.94 28.56
C LYS A 29 -2.56 7.35 27.16
N THR A 30 -3.05 6.65 26.14
CA THR A 30 -2.50 6.72 24.78
C THR A 30 -3.50 7.32 23.79
N ALA A 31 -3.02 8.22 22.95
CA ALA A 31 -3.75 8.72 21.78
C ALA A 31 -3.00 8.38 20.48
N ILE A 32 -3.75 8.27 19.39
CA ILE A 32 -3.22 8.14 18.03
C ILE A 32 -3.86 9.20 17.12
N VAL A 33 -3.06 9.83 16.27
CA VAL A 33 -3.50 10.84 15.30
C VAL A 33 -3.40 10.26 13.89
N GLU A 34 -4.48 10.32 13.12
CA GLU A 34 -4.52 9.85 11.73
C GLU A 34 -5.34 10.81 10.87
N ARG A 35 -4.85 11.15 9.68
CA ARG A 35 -5.51 12.12 8.79
C ARG A 35 -6.44 11.47 7.77
N GLU A 36 -6.25 10.19 7.46
CA GLU A 36 -6.98 9.51 6.40
C GLU A 36 -7.71 8.27 6.95
N ASN A 37 -7.05 7.12 6.99
CA ASN A 37 -7.63 5.84 7.37
C ASN A 37 -6.68 5.10 8.32
N LEU A 38 -7.23 4.51 9.39
CA LEU A 38 -6.45 3.67 10.30
C LEU A 38 -5.76 2.51 9.55
N GLY A 39 -4.55 2.16 9.99
CA GLY A 39 -3.71 1.12 9.38
C GLY A 39 -2.73 1.63 8.31
N GLY A 40 -2.80 2.93 7.98
CA GLY A 40 -1.88 3.62 7.07
C GLY A 40 -1.78 2.99 5.68
N ILE A 41 -0.65 3.22 4.99
CA ILE A 41 -0.48 2.81 3.59
C ILE A 41 -0.53 1.28 3.43
N CYS A 42 0.18 0.52 4.27
CA CYS A 42 0.25 -0.93 4.09
C CYS A 42 -1.14 -1.60 4.09
N LEU A 43 -2.05 -1.12 4.94
CA LEU A 43 -3.43 -1.63 4.98
C LEU A 43 -4.32 -1.08 3.87
N ASN A 44 -4.25 0.23 3.62
CA ASN A 44 -5.25 0.92 2.81
C ASN A 44 -4.85 1.07 1.35
N TRP A 45 -3.56 1.10 1.04
CA TRP A 45 -3.03 1.48 -0.28
C TRP A 45 -1.75 0.75 -0.72
N GLY A 46 -1.35 -0.30 -0.02
CA GLY A 46 -0.10 -1.03 -0.30
C GLY A 46 -0.27 -2.52 -0.09
N CYS A 47 0.45 -3.08 0.87
CA CYS A 47 0.58 -4.52 1.13
C CYS A 47 -0.73 -5.30 0.97
N ILE A 48 -1.78 -4.94 1.70
CA ILE A 48 -3.03 -5.71 1.75
C ILE A 48 -3.77 -5.68 0.41
N PRO A 49 -4.13 -4.50 -0.14
CA PRO A 49 -4.89 -4.46 -1.38
C PRO A 49 -4.08 -4.97 -2.59
N THR A 50 -2.77 -4.73 -2.66
CA THR A 50 -1.94 -5.27 -3.74
C THR A 50 -1.87 -6.79 -3.68
N LYS A 51 -1.70 -7.40 -2.49
CA LYS A 51 -1.69 -8.85 -2.34
C LYS A 51 -3.06 -9.46 -2.65
N ALA A 52 -4.15 -8.77 -2.34
CA ALA A 52 -5.49 -9.19 -2.73
C ALA A 52 -5.66 -9.23 -4.26
N MET A 53 -5.15 -8.21 -4.97
CA MET A 53 -5.16 -8.14 -6.44
C MET A 53 -4.27 -9.21 -7.08
N LEU A 54 -3.02 -9.35 -6.61
CA LEU A 54 -2.10 -10.39 -7.05
C LEU A 54 -2.69 -11.78 -6.89
N ARG A 55 -3.40 -12.06 -5.78
CA ARG A 55 -4.07 -13.34 -5.62
C ARG A 55 -5.20 -13.54 -6.63
N SER A 56 -5.92 -12.50 -7.02
CA SER A 56 -6.90 -12.62 -8.11
C SER A 56 -6.22 -12.92 -9.45
N ALA A 57 -5.14 -12.22 -9.78
CA ALA A 57 -4.36 -12.44 -10.99
C ALA A 57 -3.74 -13.85 -11.03
N GLU A 58 -3.21 -14.34 -9.92
CA GLU A 58 -2.65 -15.69 -9.81
C GLU A 58 -3.72 -16.78 -10.06
N ILE A 59 -4.93 -16.60 -9.54
CA ILE A 59 -6.04 -17.52 -9.83
C ILE A 59 -6.41 -17.48 -11.31
N PHE A 60 -6.49 -16.29 -11.91
CA PHE A 60 -6.73 -16.14 -13.34
C PHE A 60 -5.63 -16.82 -14.18
N HIS A 61 -4.37 -16.62 -13.80
CA HIS A 61 -3.21 -17.27 -14.42
C HIS A 61 -3.35 -18.80 -14.38
N TYR A 62 -3.67 -19.39 -13.23
CA TYR A 62 -3.89 -20.85 -13.15
C TYR A 62 -5.08 -21.33 -13.99
N MET A 63 -6.14 -20.54 -14.09
CA MET A 63 -7.29 -20.89 -14.94
C MET A 63 -6.92 -20.88 -16.43
N GLN A 64 -6.10 -19.93 -16.87
CA GLN A 64 -5.58 -19.88 -18.24
C GLN A 64 -4.63 -21.06 -18.54
N HIS A 65 -3.90 -21.53 -17.52
CA HIS A 65 -2.95 -22.65 -17.61
C HIS A 65 -3.50 -23.97 -17.06
N ALA A 66 -4.83 -24.12 -17.02
CA ALA A 66 -5.48 -25.30 -16.42
C ALA A 66 -5.04 -26.64 -17.05
N LYS A 67 -4.62 -26.61 -18.32
CA LYS A 67 -4.10 -27.78 -19.05
C LYS A 67 -2.85 -28.37 -18.42
N ASP A 68 -2.00 -27.55 -17.80
CA ASP A 68 -0.78 -28.02 -17.12
C ASP A 68 -1.10 -28.90 -15.90
N TYR A 69 -2.35 -28.77 -15.40
CA TYR A 69 -2.91 -29.60 -14.33
C TYR A 69 -3.87 -30.68 -14.86
N GLY A 70 -3.93 -30.91 -16.17
CA GLY A 70 -4.81 -31.90 -16.79
C GLY A 70 -6.29 -31.50 -16.85
N LEU A 71 -6.61 -30.21 -16.66
CA LEU A 71 -7.98 -29.69 -16.67
C LEU A 71 -8.28 -28.94 -17.98
N VAL A 72 -9.56 -28.83 -18.32
CA VAL A 72 -10.05 -28.03 -19.45
C VAL A 72 -10.90 -26.88 -18.92
N ALA A 73 -10.49 -25.66 -19.21
CA ALA A 73 -11.23 -24.43 -18.92
C ALA A 73 -11.45 -23.65 -20.23
N LYS A 74 -12.63 -23.08 -20.43
CA LYS A 74 -13.00 -22.30 -21.64
C LYS A 74 -13.75 -21.04 -21.23
N GLY A 75 -13.58 -19.95 -21.98
CA GLY A 75 -14.28 -18.68 -21.73
C GLY A 75 -13.88 -18.03 -20.40
N ILE A 76 -12.58 -18.07 -20.07
CA ILE A 76 -12.06 -17.48 -18.84
C ILE A 76 -11.73 -16.00 -19.11
N GLU A 77 -12.38 -15.11 -18.36
CA GLU A 77 -12.24 -13.66 -18.48
C GLU A 77 -11.98 -13.02 -17.11
N ALA A 78 -11.23 -11.92 -17.09
CA ALA A 78 -10.96 -11.14 -15.88
C ALA A 78 -11.87 -9.90 -15.85
N ASP A 79 -12.58 -9.73 -14.74
CA ASP A 79 -13.34 -8.50 -14.45
C ASP A 79 -12.51 -7.60 -13.53
N LEU A 80 -11.88 -6.57 -14.11
CA LEU A 80 -11.03 -5.64 -13.41
C LEU A 80 -11.78 -4.89 -12.30
N GLU A 81 -13.03 -4.46 -12.56
CA GLU A 81 -13.84 -3.74 -11.58
C GLU A 81 -14.13 -4.64 -10.36
N ALA A 82 -14.51 -5.89 -10.61
CA ALA A 82 -14.75 -6.86 -9.54
C ALA A 82 -13.48 -7.19 -8.74
N ILE A 83 -12.33 -7.30 -9.40
CA ILE A 83 -11.03 -7.53 -8.74
C ILE A 83 -10.68 -6.36 -7.82
N VAL A 84 -10.77 -5.12 -8.32
CA VAL A 84 -10.51 -3.90 -7.54
C VAL A 84 -11.50 -3.81 -6.37
N LYS A 85 -12.80 -4.04 -6.62
CA LYS A 85 -13.84 -4.03 -5.58
C LYS A 85 -13.55 -5.05 -4.47
N ARG A 86 -13.13 -6.27 -4.81
CA ARG A 86 -12.72 -7.29 -3.84
C ARG A 86 -11.53 -6.80 -3.01
N SER A 87 -10.49 -6.26 -3.66
CA SER A 87 -9.31 -5.72 -3.00
C SER A 87 -9.67 -4.60 -2.00
N ARG A 88 -10.49 -3.63 -2.42
CA ARG A 88 -10.99 -2.55 -1.54
C ARG A 88 -11.83 -3.08 -0.39
N GLY A 89 -12.65 -4.12 -0.63
CA GLY A 89 -13.44 -4.79 0.39
C GLY A 89 -12.58 -5.40 1.50
N VAL A 90 -11.51 -6.11 1.12
CA VAL A 90 -10.55 -6.69 2.09
C VAL A 90 -9.88 -5.60 2.92
N ALA A 91 -9.39 -4.53 2.28
CA ALA A 91 -8.78 -3.40 2.99
C ALA A 91 -9.76 -2.75 3.98
N LYS A 92 -11.02 -2.53 3.57
CA LYS A 92 -12.08 -1.97 4.42
C LYS A 92 -12.38 -2.84 5.64
N GLN A 93 -12.52 -4.14 5.46
CA GLN A 93 -12.78 -5.08 6.56
C GLN A 93 -11.67 -5.01 7.62
N LEU A 94 -10.42 -5.04 7.19
CA LEU A 94 -9.29 -5.00 8.12
C LEU A 94 -9.13 -3.62 8.77
N ASN A 95 -9.40 -2.53 8.05
CA ASN A 95 -9.44 -1.17 8.61
C ASN A 95 -10.47 -1.06 9.76
N GLN A 96 -11.67 -1.62 9.58
CA GLN A 96 -12.67 -1.71 10.65
C GLN A 96 -12.16 -2.51 11.85
N GLY A 97 -11.43 -3.59 11.60
CA GLY A 97 -10.73 -4.37 12.63
C GLY A 97 -9.74 -3.53 13.46
N ILE A 98 -8.94 -2.66 12.82
CA ILE A 98 -8.06 -1.73 13.54
C ILE A 98 -8.87 -0.77 14.41
N GLY A 99 -9.98 -0.23 13.88
CA GLY A 99 -10.88 0.62 14.68
C GLY A 99 -11.44 -0.09 15.91
N HIS A 100 -11.80 -1.37 15.79
CA HIS A 100 -12.19 -2.20 16.93
C HIS A 100 -11.05 -2.37 17.94
N LEU A 101 -9.82 -2.64 17.48
CA LEU A 101 -8.64 -2.79 18.34
C LEU A 101 -8.31 -1.50 19.11
N MET A 102 -8.44 -0.32 18.50
CA MET A 102 -8.24 0.95 19.20
C MET A 102 -9.23 1.09 20.36
N LYS A 103 -10.52 0.83 20.11
CA LYS A 103 -11.57 0.86 21.14
C LYS A 103 -11.33 -0.15 22.25
N LYS A 104 -11.01 -1.41 21.89
CA LYS A 104 -10.71 -2.48 22.85
C LYS A 104 -9.57 -2.13 23.79
N ASN A 105 -8.52 -1.48 23.27
CA ASN A 105 -7.37 -1.06 24.06
C ASN A 105 -7.52 0.35 24.66
N LYS A 106 -8.70 0.99 24.57
CA LYS A 106 -8.98 2.34 25.08
C LYS A 106 -8.00 3.41 24.55
N VAL A 107 -7.50 3.23 23.32
CA VAL A 107 -6.69 4.23 22.62
C VAL A 107 -7.63 5.29 22.04
N THR A 108 -7.40 6.56 22.38
CA THR A 108 -8.18 7.66 21.80
C THR A 108 -7.69 7.96 20.39
N VAL A 109 -8.60 7.93 19.42
CA VAL A 109 -8.28 8.23 18.00
C VAL A 109 -8.68 9.67 17.70
N HIS A 110 -7.71 10.46 17.24
CA HIS A 110 -7.89 11.82 16.76
C HIS A 110 -7.78 11.83 15.24
N MET A 111 -8.90 12.09 14.56
CA MET A 111 -8.91 12.20 13.10
C MET A 111 -8.54 13.62 12.67
N GLY A 112 -7.46 13.75 11.91
CA GLY A 112 -6.96 15.02 11.38
C GLY A 112 -5.47 15.00 11.07
N GLU A 113 -5.01 16.08 10.43
CA GLU A 113 -3.60 16.31 10.16
C GLU A 113 -2.88 16.76 11.44
N GLY A 114 -1.96 15.93 11.91
CA GLY A 114 -1.15 16.22 13.09
C GLY A 114 0.13 16.98 12.76
N ARG A 115 0.41 18.07 13.48
CA ARG A 115 1.64 18.85 13.34
C ARG A 115 2.29 19.08 14.70
N LEU A 116 3.56 18.69 14.83
CA LEU A 116 4.35 18.99 16.04
C LEU A 116 4.47 20.51 16.20
N THR A 117 4.16 21.01 17.40
CA THR A 117 4.31 22.43 17.77
C THR A 117 5.40 22.65 18.81
N GLY A 118 5.97 21.56 19.34
CA GLY A 118 7.06 21.57 20.30
C GLY A 118 7.48 20.14 20.65
N ALA A 119 8.37 20.00 21.63
CA ALA A 119 8.88 18.68 22.06
C ALA A 119 7.78 17.75 22.62
N ASN A 120 6.74 18.33 23.21
CA ASN A 120 5.68 17.61 23.95
C ASN A 120 4.27 18.01 23.52
N SER A 121 4.14 18.71 22.38
CA SER A 121 2.86 19.25 21.91
C SER A 121 2.71 19.11 20.40
N LEU A 122 1.47 18.93 19.99
CA LEU A 122 1.08 18.93 18.58
C LEU A 122 -0.33 19.47 18.43
N THR A 123 -0.67 19.94 17.22
CA THR A 123 -2.05 20.25 16.85
C THR A 123 -2.61 19.19 15.92
N VAL A 124 -3.92 18.99 15.98
CA VAL A 124 -4.68 18.13 15.06
C VAL A 124 -5.69 19.00 14.34
N LYS A 125 -5.54 19.14 13.02
CA LYS A 125 -6.42 19.94 12.17
C LYS A 125 -7.33 19.05 11.35
N ASN A 126 -8.63 19.30 11.38
CA ASN A 126 -9.64 18.66 10.53
C ASN A 126 -10.72 19.68 10.13
N ASP A 127 -11.77 19.23 9.45
CA ASP A 127 -12.86 20.09 8.97
C ASP A 127 -13.64 20.80 10.10
N LYS A 128 -13.52 20.34 11.34
CA LYS A 128 -14.17 20.92 12.52
C LYS A 128 -13.30 21.97 13.22
N GLY A 129 -12.04 22.13 12.81
CA GLY A 129 -11.10 23.09 13.38
C GLY A 129 -9.77 22.47 13.79
N GLU A 130 -9.08 23.15 14.70
CA GLU A 130 -7.76 22.76 15.20
C GLU A 130 -7.82 22.49 16.71
N GLU A 131 -7.42 21.30 17.12
CA GLU A 131 -7.29 20.88 18.52
C GLU A 131 -5.81 20.85 18.93
N ALA A 132 -5.49 21.37 20.13
CA ALA A 132 -4.16 21.29 20.70
C ALA A 132 -4.06 20.11 21.68
N LEU A 133 -3.07 19.24 21.46
CA LEU A 133 -2.77 18.06 22.26
C LEU A 133 -1.39 18.17 22.93
N THR A 134 -1.26 17.58 24.12
CA THR A 134 0.03 17.47 24.83
C THR A 134 0.29 16.05 25.29
N ALA A 135 1.56 15.63 25.31
CA ALA A 135 1.97 14.35 25.85
C ALA A 135 3.39 14.34 26.43
N LYS A 136 3.64 13.44 27.39
CA LYS A 136 5.00 13.22 27.93
C LYS A 136 5.94 12.67 26.87
N HIS A 137 5.43 11.82 25.97
CA HIS A 137 6.19 11.26 24.85
C HIS A 137 5.38 11.31 23.55
N ILE A 138 6.08 11.45 22.43
CA ILE A 138 5.49 11.44 21.09
C ILE A 138 6.24 10.42 20.24
N ILE A 139 5.51 9.50 19.61
CA ILE A 139 6.05 8.56 18.62
C ILE A 139 5.66 9.06 17.23
N VAL A 140 6.65 9.38 16.39
CA VAL A 140 6.43 9.80 15.00
C VAL A 140 6.42 8.58 14.09
N ALA A 141 5.26 8.30 13.50
CA ALA A 141 5.02 7.14 12.63
C ALA A 141 4.26 7.55 11.34
N THR A 142 4.66 8.68 10.75
CA THR A 142 4.00 9.32 9.60
C THR A 142 4.21 8.59 8.26
N GLY A 143 5.13 7.63 8.21
CA GLY A 143 5.35 6.76 7.05
C GLY A 143 6.02 7.48 5.87
N ALA A 144 5.72 7.00 4.66
CA ALA A 144 6.31 7.46 3.40
C ALA A 144 5.23 7.83 2.38
N ARG A 145 5.61 8.40 1.23
CA ARG A 145 4.72 8.65 0.09
C ARG A 145 5.43 8.36 -1.22
N ALA A 146 4.67 8.19 -2.30
CA ALA A 146 5.25 8.11 -3.64
C ALA A 146 6.04 9.39 -3.94
N ARG A 147 7.15 9.24 -4.66
CA ARG A 147 7.92 10.35 -5.21
C ARG A 147 7.55 10.50 -6.67
N ASP A 148 7.11 11.68 -7.06
CA ASP A 148 6.91 12.01 -8.46
C ASP A 148 8.26 12.23 -9.17
N LEU A 149 8.30 11.89 -10.46
CA LEU A 149 9.42 12.24 -11.32
C LEU A 149 9.29 13.72 -11.71
N PRO A 150 10.34 14.55 -11.57
CA PRO A 150 10.23 15.99 -11.86
C PRO A 150 9.71 16.32 -13.26
N PHE A 151 10.02 15.48 -14.26
CA PHE A 151 9.60 15.65 -15.66
C PHE A 151 8.32 14.90 -16.02
N ALA A 152 7.79 14.08 -15.12
CA ALA A 152 6.58 13.27 -15.32
C ALA A 152 5.79 13.17 -14.00
N PRO A 153 5.15 14.27 -13.56
CA PRO A 153 4.29 14.23 -12.38
C PRO A 153 3.09 13.32 -12.64
N ALA A 154 2.65 12.59 -11.61
CA ALA A 154 1.50 11.72 -11.74
C ALA A 154 0.20 12.54 -11.94
N ASP A 155 -0.57 12.17 -12.96
CA ASP A 155 -1.84 12.81 -13.32
C ASP A 155 -3.07 11.90 -13.07
N GLY A 156 -2.82 10.63 -12.75
CA GLY A 156 -3.88 9.62 -12.54
C GLY A 156 -4.61 9.20 -13.82
N LYS A 157 -4.15 9.66 -14.99
CA LYS A 157 -4.71 9.34 -16.30
C LYS A 157 -3.74 8.51 -17.12
N ARG A 158 -2.53 9.04 -17.37
CA ARG A 158 -1.46 8.37 -18.12
C ARG A 158 -0.23 8.10 -17.27
N VAL A 159 0.03 8.96 -16.30
CA VAL A 159 1.15 8.80 -15.36
C VAL A 159 0.59 8.44 -14.00
N TRP A 160 0.89 7.22 -13.57
CA TRP A 160 0.31 6.64 -12.37
C TRP A 160 1.35 6.50 -11.26
N THR A 161 0.88 6.76 -10.04
CA THR A 161 1.51 6.21 -8.83
C THR A 161 0.86 4.88 -8.48
N TYR A 162 1.42 4.16 -7.50
CA TYR A 162 0.87 2.90 -6.99
C TYR A 162 -0.60 2.99 -6.56
N ARG A 163 -1.09 4.16 -6.11
CA ARG A 163 -2.50 4.34 -5.73
C ARG A 163 -3.41 4.27 -6.95
N HIS A 164 -2.99 4.90 -8.06
CA HIS A 164 -3.73 4.88 -9.31
C HIS A 164 -3.70 3.49 -9.95
N ALA A 165 -2.53 2.84 -9.97
CA ALA A 165 -2.36 1.48 -10.48
C ALA A 165 -3.15 0.41 -9.70
N MET A 166 -3.55 0.70 -8.46
CA MET A 166 -4.37 -0.20 -7.66
C MET A 166 -5.87 -0.01 -7.88
N THR A 167 -6.28 1.14 -8.42
CA THR A 167 -7.68 1.45 -8.75
C THR A 167 -7.76 2.04 -10.17
N PRO A 168 -7.26 1.32 -11.18
CA PRO A 168 -7.30 1.81 -12.55
C PRO A 168 -8.75 1.87 -13.05
N ALA A 169 -9.05 2.84 -13.92
CA ALA A 169 -10.36 2.94 -14.55
C ALA A 169 -10.56 1.90 -15.68
N GLU A 170 -9.46 1.48 -16.30
CA GLU A 170 -9.43 0.52 -17.40
C GLU A 170 -8.14 -0.29 -17.36
N LEU A 171 -8.14 -1.46 -18.03
CA LEU A 171 -6.92 -2.23 -18.22
C LEU A 171 -6.11 -1.59 -19.37
N PRO A 172 -4.87 -1.15 -19.13
CA PRO A 172 -4.06 -0.57 -20.20
C PRO A 172 -3.66 -1.65 -21.20
N GLU A 173 -3.72 -1.35 -22.50
CA GLU A 173 -3.16 -2.24 -23.52
C GLU A 173 -1.64 -2.36 -23.38
N LYS A 174 -0.97 -1.24 -23.12
CA LYS A 174 0.48 -1.16 -22.88
C LYS A 174 0.77 -0.43 -21.58
N LEU A 175 1.63 -1.00 -20.75
CA LEU A 175 2.03 -0.46 -19.46
C LEU A 175 3.55 -0.35 -19.34
N LEU A 176 4.03 0.87 -19.14
CA LEU A 176 5.41 1.14 -18.77
C LEU A 176 5.51 1.28 -17.24
N VAL A 177 6.34 0.43 -16.62
CA VAL A 177 6.67 0.49 -15.20
C VAL A 177 8.06 1.10 -15.03
N ILE A 178 8.13 2.27 -14.39
CA ILE A 178 9.40 2.94 -14.11
C ILE A 178 9.86 2.59 -12.69
N GLY A 179 10.97 1.87 -12.60
CA GLY A 179 11.55 1.33 -11.38
C GLY A 179 11.12 -0.11 -11.10
N SER A 180 12.10 -0.98 -10.87
CA SER A 180 11.95 -2.43 -10.71
C SER A 180 11.99 -2.90 -9.24
N GLY A 181 11.76 -1.99 -8.30
CA GLY A 181 11.55 -2.38 -6.90
C GLY A 181 10.30 -3.26 -6.74
N ALA A 182 10.13 -3.85 -5.56
CA ALA A 182 9.03 -4.80 -5.29
C ALA A 182 7.64 -4.29 -5.74
N ILE A 183 7.31 -3.02 -5.50
CA ILE A 183 6.03 -2.43 -5.94
C ILE A 183 5.89 -2.45 -7.46
N GLY A 184 6.95 -2.06 -8.19
CA GLY A 184 6.95 -2.04 -9.65
C GLY A 184 6.74 -3.43 -10.23
N ILE A 185 7.49 -4.42 -9.73
CA ILE A 185 7.38 -5.81 -10.18
C ILE A 185 6.02 -6.43 -9.82
N GLU A 186 5.47 -6.14 -8.64
CA GLU A 186 4.13 -6.61 -8.26
C GLU A 186 3.06 -6.10 -9.23
N PHE A 187 3.07 -4.82 -9.58
CA PHE A 187 2.12 -4.31 -10.57
C PHE A 187 2.42 -4.80 -11.98
N ALA A 188 3.69 -4.93 -12.37
CA ALA A 188 4.08 -5.49 -13.67
C ALA A 188 3.49 -6.90 -13.86
N SER A 189 3.66 -7.77 -12.85
CA SER A 189 3.08 -9.11 -12.84
C SER A 189 1.55 -9.08 -12.88
N PHE A 190 0.91 -8.26 -12.04
CA PHE A 190 -0.55 -8.15 -12.01
C PHE A 190 -1.13 -7.77 -13.38
N TYR A 191 -0.61 -6.73 -14.02
CA TYR A 191 -1.14 -6.25 -15.30
C TYR A 191 -0.79 -7.21 -16.45
N ASN A 192 0.40 -7.82 -16.44
CA ASN A 192 0.77 -8.83 -17.43
C ASN A 192 -0.15 -10.05 -17.38
N ASP A 193 -0.45 -10.56 -16.17
CA ASP A 193 -1.38 -11.68 -15.99
C ASP A 193 -2.79 -11.35 -16.48
N LEU A 194 -3.21 -10.08 -16.42
CA LEU A 194 -4.50 -9.62 -16.94
C LEU A 194 -4.48 -9.35 -18.46
N GLY A 195 -3.32 -9.43 -19.11
CA GLY A 195 -3.16 -9.34 -20.56
C GLY A 195 -2.58 -8.02 -21.09
N SER A 196 -2.14 -7.10 -20.23
CA SER A 196 -1.39 -5.91 -20.68
C SER A 196 -0.02 -6.29 -21.23
N GLU A 197 0.46 -5.60 -22.27
CA GLU A 197 1.86 -5.63 -22.69
C GLU A 197 2.68 -4.76 -21.72
N VAL A 198 3.55 -5.40 -20.93
CA VAL A 198 4.26 -4.71 -19.84
C VAL A 198 5.76 -4.60 -20.14
N THR A 199 6.27 -3.37 -20.03
CA THR A 199 7.71 -3.07 -20.05
C THR A 199 8.14 -2.50 -18.70
N VAL A 200 9.18 -3.05 -18.10
CA VAL A 200 9.81 -2.55 -16.87
C VAL A 200 11.13 -1.87 -17.23
N VAL A 201 11.31 -0.61 -16.83
CA VAL A 201 12.55 0.15 -17.01
C VAL A 201 13.19 0.42 -15.65
N GLU A 202 14.45 0.05 -15.51
CA GLU A 202 15.27 0.24 -14.31
C GLU A 202 16.60 0.91 -14.67
N MET A 203 16.99 1.93 -13.91
CA MET A 203 18.24 2.65 -14.14
C MET A 203 19.46 1.87 -13.63
N LEU A 204 19.26 0.98 -12.67
CA LEU A 204 20.30 0.09 -12.16
C LEU A 204 20.46 -1.16 -13.04
N ASP A 205 21.60 -1.83 -12.90
CA ASP A 205 22.02 -2.93 -13.77
C ASP A 205 21.18 -4.22 -13.66
N ARG A 206 20.21 -4.27 -12.74
CA ARG A 206 19.37 -5.45 -12.47
C ARG A 206 18.04 -5.07 -11.83
N ILE A 207 17.04 -5.91 -12.02
CA ILE A 207 15.76 -5.77 -11.30
C ILE A 207 15.90 -6.08 -9.81
N VAL A 208 14.96 -5.59 -8.99
CA VAL A 208 14.98 -5.75 -7.51
C VAL A 208 16.38 -5.59 -6.90
N PRO A 209 17.10 -4.48 -7.18
CA PRO A 209 18.55 -4.41 -7.04
C PRO A 209 19.09 -4.48 -5.60
N VAL A 210 18.21 -4.35 -4.60
CA VAL A 210 18.53 -4.52 -3.18
C VAL A 210 18.57 -5.99 -2.74
N GLU A 211 18.04 -6.89 -3.55
CA GLU A 211 18.01 -8.33 -3.30
C GLU A 211 19.33 -9.00 -3.74
N ASP A 212 19.43 -10.29 -3.45
CA ASP A 212 20.53 -11.12 -3.90
C ASP A 212 20.63 -11.17 -5.44
N ALA A 213 21.86 -11.25 -5.96
CA ALA A 213 22.12 -11.23 -7.40
C ALA A 213 21.49 -12.43 -8.13
N ASP A 214 21.58 -13.62 -7.54
CA ASP A 214 21.06 -14.84 -8.15
C ASP A 214 19.52 -14.83 -8.16
N VAL A 215 18.92 -14.27 -7.11
CA VAL A 215 17.46 -14.05 -7.05
C VAL A 215 17.02 -13.07 -8.13
N SER A 216 17.74 -11.96 -8.30
CA SER A 216 17.45 -10.96 -9.33
C SER A 216 17.48 -11.58 -10.72
N ALA A 217 18.55 -12.32 -11.05
CA ALA A 217 18.73 -12.97 -12.34
C ALA A 217 17.67 -14.06 -12.61
N PHE A 218 17.33 -14.86 -11.60
CA PHE A 218 16.29 -15.88 -11.74
C PHE A 218 14.90 -15.26 -11.95
N LEU A 219 14.59 -14.21 -11.18
CA LEU A 219 13.32 -13.50 -11.30
C LEU A 219 13.17 -12.85 -12.67
N GLU A 220 14.22 -12.18 -13.17
CA GLU A 220 14.23 -11.57 -14.49
C GLU A 220 13.92 -12.60 -15.58
N LYS A 221 14.64 -13.72 -15.56
CA LYS A 221 14.40 -14.84 -16.47
C LYS A 221 12.96 -15.36 -16.40
N SER A 222 12.39 -15.45 -15.20
CA SER A 222 11.01 -15.92 -15.00
C SER A 222 10.00 -14.92 -15.57
N LEU A 223 10.16 -13.62 -15.29
CA LEU A 223 9.26 -12.56 -15.76
C LEU A 223 9.33 -12.39 -17.28
N SER A 224 10.53 -12.44 -17.88
CA SER A 224 10.68 -12.41 -19.33
C SER A 224 10.05 -13.62 -20.01
N LYS A 225 10.13 -14.81 -19.41
CA LYS A 225 9.43 -16.00 -19.92
C LYS A 225 7.90 -15.82 -19.88
N GLN A 226 7.38 -15.02 -18.96
CA GLN A 226 5.97 -14.67 -18.84
C GLN A 226 5.54 -13.53 -19.78
N GLY A 227 6.46 -12.96 -20.57
CA GLY A 227 6.17 -11.93 -21.58
C GLY A 227 6.44 -10.50 -21.13
N ILE A 228 6.97 -10.28 -19.92
CA ILE A 228 7.34 -8.95 -19.45
C ILE A 228 8.67 -8.53 -20.07
N GLU A 229 8.68 -7.41 -20.78
CA GLU A 229 9.91 -6.80 -21.29
C GLU A 229 10.64 -6.10 -20.16
N ILE A 230 11.95 -6.32 -20.05
CA ILE A 230 12.79 -5.77 -18.98
C ILE A 230 13.96 -5.01 -19.62
N MET A 231 14.12 -3.75 -19.23
CA MET A 231 15.20 -2.87 -19.66
C MET A 231 15.92 -2.34 -18.43
N THR A 232 17.18 -2.75 -18.25
CA THR A 232 18.05 -2.33 -17.15
C THR A 232 19.25 -1.55 -17.68
N GLY A 233 19.79 -0.62 -16.88
CA GLY A 233 20.93 0.24 -17.24
C GLY A 233 20.55 1.49 -18.01
#